data_AF-A0A484R139-F1
#
_entry.id   AF-A0A484R139-F1
#
_cell.length_a   1.000
_cell.length_b   1.000
_cell.length_c   1.000
_cell.angle_alpha   90.00
_cell.angle_beta   90.00
_cell.angle_gamma   90.00
#
_symmetry.space_group_name_H-M   'P 1'
#
loop_
_entity.id
_entity.type
_entity.pdbx_description
1 polymer ?
#
loop_
_entity_poly.entity_id
_entity_poly.type
_entity_poly.pdbx_seq_one_letter_code
_entity_poly.pdbx_strand_id
1 'polypeptide(L)'
;MADCEYVRQHYGVPACIGRRVVVYGKPAIISADRGHYIGITYDADRPGVIRNAHPTSEVEYLDMGTVRPMTRGQRRYLHWLEVADCFPDWKFGDWVKSSYAREADHA
;
A
#
# COMPACT_ATOMS: atom_id res chain seq x y z
N MET A 1 16.06 -3.71 -7.16
CA MET A 1 15.49 -4.92 -6.55
C MET A 1 14.21 -5.25 -7.28
N ALA A 2 13.96 -6.52 -7.58
CA ALA A 2 12.70 -6.92 -8.20
C ALA A 2 11.61 -6.95 -7.12
N ASP A 3 10.44 -6.38 -7.38
CA ASP A 3 9.35 -6.39 -6.40
C ASP A 3 8.97 -7.81 -6.00
N CYS A 4 8.71 -8.03 -4.71
CA CYS A 4 8.31 -9.32 -4.13
C CYS A 4 9.34 -10.44 -4.37
N GLU A 5 10.63 -10.12 -4.47
CA GLU A 5 11.69 -11.09 -4.77
C GLU A 5 11.70 -12.28 -3.81
N TYR A 6 11.63 -12.02 -2.50
CA TYR A 6 11.58 -13.08 -1.50
C TYR A 6 10.37 -14.00 -1.70
N VAL A 7 9.17 -13.42 -1.87
CA VAL A 7 7.94 -14.18 -2.08
C VAL A 7 8.05 -15.09 -3.30
N ARG A 8 8.54 -14.54 -4.41
CA ARG A 8 8.67 -15.26 -5.68
C ARG A 8 9.62 -16.45 -5.56
N GLN A 9 10.76 -16.25 -4.91
CA GLN A 9 11.78 -17.29 -4.76
C GLN A 9 11.37 -18.34 -3.73
N HIS A 10 10.82 -17.91 -2.58
CA HIS A 10 10.49 -18.81 -1.48
C HIS A 10 9.23 -19.65 -1.74
N TYR A 11 8.17 -19.04 -2.28
CA TYR A 11 6.90 -19.72 -2.52
C TYR A 11 6.70 -20.18 -3.96
N GLY A 12 7.59 -19.81 -4.90
CA GLY A 12 7.48 -20.19 -6.32
C GLY A 12 6.30 -19.54 -7.05
N VAL A 13 5.77 -18.43 -6.54
CA VAL A 13 4.59 -17.75 -7.09
C VAL A 13 4.97 -16.54 -7.95
N PRO A 14 4.16 -16.18 -8.95
CA PRO A 14 4.38 -14.98 -9.73
C PRO A 14 3.88 -13.76 -8.95
N ALA A 15 4.44 -13.40 -7.80
CA ALA A 15 4.09 -12.16 -7.11
C ALA A 15 4.85 -10.97 -7.72
N CYS A 16 4.18 -9.85 -7.99
CA CYS A 16 4.83 -8.57 -8.28
C CYS A 16 3.86 -7.40 -8.04
N ILE A 17 4.37 -6.22 -7.72
CA ILE A 17 3.54 -5.02 -7.58
C ILE A 17 2.82 -4.73 -8.90
N GLY A 18 1.54 -4.42 -8.81
CA GLY A 18 0.65 -4.20 -9.95
C GLY A 18 -0.05 -5.46 -10.45
N ARG A 19 0.35 -6.67 -10.04
CA ARG A 19 -0.36 -7.88 -10.46
C ARG A 19 -1.72 -8.01 -9.77
N ARG A 20 -2.74 -8.33 -10.58
CA ARG A 20 -4.10 -8.60 -10.13
C ARG A 20 -4.15 -9.96 -9.45
N VAL A 21 -4.93 -10.05 -8.39
CA VAL A 21 -5.15 -11.30 -7.66
C VAL A 21 -6.60 -11.41 -7.20
N VAL A 22 -7.06 -12.63 -6.98
CA VAL A 22 -8.28 -12.91 -6.21
C VAL A 22 -7.86 -13.61 -4.94
N VAL A 23 -8.18 -13.02 -3.79
CA VAL A 23 -7.79 -13.55 -2.47
C VAL A 23 -9.06 -13.85 -1.70
N TYR A 24 -9.28 -15.11 -1.31
CA TYR A 24 -10.52 -15.60 -0.68
C TYR A 24 -11.78 -15.15 -1.46
N GLY A 25 -11.75 -15.30 -2.78
CA GLY A 25 -12.86 -14.92 -3.68
C GLY A 25 -13.06 -13.40 -3.89
N LYS A 26 -12.18 -12.55 -3.34
CA LYS A 26 -12.29 -11.09 -3.48
C LYS A 26 -11.19 -10.51 -4.37
N PRO A 27 -11.54 -9.68 -5.38
CA PRO A 27 -10.56 -9.11 -6.29
C PRO A 27 -9.70 -8.03 -5.60
N ALA A 28 -8.40 -8.09 -5.88
CA ALA A 28 -7.40 -7.20 -5.32
C ALA A 28 -6.23 -6.98 -6.29
N ILE A 29 -5.30 -6.13 -5.88
CA ILE A 29 -4.03 -5.91 -6.57
C ILE A 29 -2.89 -5.92 -5.56
N ILE A 30 -1.77 -6.54 -5.93
CA ILE A 30 -0.54 -6.46 -5.13
C ILE A 30 -0.02 -5.02 -5.22
N SER A 31 0.01 -4.32 -4.11
CA SER A 31 0.35 -2.89 -4.01
C SER A 31 1.58 -2.61 -3.14
N ALA A 32 2.11 -3.61 -2.45
CA ALA A 32 3.33 -3.48 -1.65
C ALA A 32 4.05 -4.83 -1.46
N ASP A 33 5.37 -4.76 -1.36
CA ASP A 33 6.19 -5.87 -0.89
C ASP A 33 6.19 -5.90 0.65
N ARG A 34 5.90 -7.06 1.24
CA ARG A 34 5.81 -7.26 2.70
C ARG A 34 6.51 -8.54 3.17
N GLY A 35 7.58 -8.94 2.48
CA GLY A 35 8.44 -10.05 2.91
C GLY A 35 7.76 -11.40 2.73
N HIS A 36 7.30 -12.04 3.82
CA HIS A 36 6.59 -13.32 3.76
C HIS A 36 5.15 -13.20 3.23
N TYR A 37 4.62 -11.98 3.14
CA TYR A 37 3.27 -11.71 2.67
C TYR A 37 3.31 -10.87 1.40
N ILE A 38 2.27 -11.02 0.57
CA ILE A 38 1.96 -10.03 -0.46
C ILE A 38 1.09 -8.94 0.17
N GLY A 39 1.49 -7.68 -0.01
CA GLY A 39 0.68 -6.54 0.38
C GLY A 39 -0.35 -6.26 -0.69
N ILE A 40 -1.63 -6.49 -0.40
CA ILE A 40 -2.73 -6.31 -1.35
C ILE A 40 -3.61 -5.12 -0.98
N THR A 41 -4.20 -4.49 -1.99
CA THR A 41 -5.34 -3.58 -1.83
C THR A 41 -6.55 -4.19 -2.52
N TYR A 42 -7.64 -4.45 -1.78
CA TYR A 42 -8.89 -4.92 -2.39
C TYR A 42 -9.51 -3.83 -3.26
N ASP A 43 -10.24 -4.23 -4.30
CA ASP A 43 -10.92 -3.27 -5.17
C ASP A 43 -11.97 -2.43 -4.45
N ALA A 44 -12.61 -3.01 -3.44
CA ALA A 44 -13.59 -2.32 -2.59
C ALA A 44 -12.94 -1.39 -1.55
N ASP A 45 -11.65 -1.55 -1.26
CA ASP A 45 -10.93 -0.73 -0.29
C ASP A 45 -10.49 0.61 -0.91
N ARG A 46 -10.34 1.64 -0.06
CA ARG A 46 -9.78 2.93 -0.50
C ARG A 46 -8.31 2.76 -0.92
N PRO A 47 -7.81 3.54 -1.89
CA PRO A 47 -6.37 3.56 -2.21
C PRO A 47 -5.52 3.76 -0.96
N GLY A 48 -4.43 3.01 -0.84
CA GLY A 48 -3.51 3.05 0.31
C GLY A 48 -3.86 2.10 1.45
N VAL A 49 -5.03 1.45 1.45
CA VAL A 49 -5.36 0.42 2.45
C VAL A 49 -4.70 -0.90 2.04
N ILE A 50 -3.54 -1.17 2.63
CA ILE A 50 -2.74 -2.37 2.34
C ILE A 50 -2.98 -3.43 3.41
N ARG A 51 -3.42 -4.61 2.98
CA ARG A 51 -3.62 -5.80 3.82
C ARG A 51 -2.58 -6.86 3.49
N ASN A 52 -2.25 -7.70 4.46
CA ASN A 52 -1.38 -8.84 4.23
C ASN A 52 -2.23 -10.01 3.73
N ALA A 53 -1.79 -10.65 2.66
CA ALA A 53 -2.29 -11.95 2.22
C ALA A 53 -1.13 -12.93 2.12
N HIS A 54 -1.35 -14.16 2.59
CA HIS A 54 -0.34 -15.20 2.46
C HIS A 54 -0.23 -15.61 0.98
N PRO A 55 0.98 -15.72 0.40
CA PRO A 55 1.13 -15.81 -1.06
C PRO A 55 0.50 -17.06 -1.71
N THR A 56 0.22 -18.10 -0.93
CA THR A 56 -0.32 -19.39 -1.42
C THR A 56 -1.69 -19.75 -0.85
N SER A 57 -2.26 -18.94 0.04
CA SER A 57 -3.53 -19.28 0.71
C SER A 57 -4.71 -18.67 -0.02
N GLU A 58 -5.38 -19.48 -0.84
CA GLU A 58 -6.56 -19.07 -1.63
C GLU A 58 -6.30 -17.80 -2.47
N VAL A 59 -5.13 -17.77 -3.10
CA VAL A 59 -4.70 -16.70 -4.00
C VAL A 59 -4.68 -17.21 -5.44
N GLU A 60 -5.47 -16.56 -6.29
CA GLU A 60 -5.37 -16.70 -7.74
C GLU A 60 -4.56 -15.52 -8.29
N TYR A 61 -3.51 -15.81 -9.05
CA TYR A 61 -2.68 -14.80 -9.70
C TYR A 61 -3.15 -14.58 -11.14
N LEU A 62 -3.44 -13.33 -11.47
CA LEU A 62 -3.98 -12.92 -12.77
C LEU A 62 -2.96 -12.04 -13.53
N ASP A 63 -3.45 -11.34 -14.55
CA ASP A 63 -2.67 -10.40 -15.35
C ASP A 63 -2.25 -9.14 -14.57
N MET A 64 -1.41 -8.34 -15.22
CA MET A 64 -1.02 -7.03 -14.68
C MET A 64 -2.20 -6.06 -14.70
N GLY A 65 -2.29 -5.24 -13.67
CA GLY A 65 -3.25 -4.15 -13.54
C GLY A 65 -2.57 -2.86 -13.10
N THR A 66 -3.40 -1.86 -12.79
CA THR A 66 -2.93 -0.55 -12.34
C THR A 66 -3.23 -0.36 -10.86
N VAL A 67 -2.20 -0.10 -10.06
CA VAL A 67 -2.37 0.27 -8.65
C VAL A 67 -3.00 1.66 -8.61
N ARG A 68 -4.15 1.78 -7.95
CA ARG A 68 -4.83 3.07 -7.79
C ARG A 68 -3.96 3.97 -6.89
N PRO A 69 -3.48 5.12 -7.39
CA PRO A 69 -2.68 6.01 -6.56
C PRO A 69 -3.54 6.62 -5.47
N MET A 70 -2.94 6.86 -4.30
CA MET A 70 -3.55 7.71 -3.28
C MET A 70 -3.67 9.15 -3.80
N THR A 71 -4.76 9.82 -3.46
CA THR A 71 -4.88 11.27 -3.67
C THR A 71 -3.86 12.02 -2.82
N ARG A 72 -3.52 13.26 -3.21
CA ARG A 72 -2.61 14.12 -2.43
C ARG A 72 -3.08 14.29 -0.98
N GLY A 73 -4.39 14.47 -0.77
CA GLY A 73 -4.97 14.58 0.57
C GLY A 73 -4.79 13.31 1.41
N GLN A 74 -4.98 12.13 0.81
CA GLN A 74 -4.77 10.85 1.50
C GLN A 74 -3.30 10.64 1.89
N ARG A 75 -2.36 10.93 0.99
CA ARG A 75 -0.91 10.85 1.29
C ARG A 75 -0.51 11.77 2.44
N ARG A 76 -0.96 13.02 2.39
CA ARG A 76 -0.71 14.00 3.46
C ARG A 76 -1.29 13.58 4.80
N TYR A 77 -2.50 13.02 4.80
CA TYR A 77 -3.11 12.54 6.03
C TYR A 77 -2.35 11.34 6.61
N LEU A 78 -1.89 10.42 5.76
CA LEU A 78 -1.07 9.29 6.21
C LEU A 78 0.26 9.75 6.81
N HIS A 79 0.98 10.66 6.14
CA HIS A 79 2.20 11.25 6.68
C HIS A 79 1.91 11.98 8.01
N TRP A 80 0.82 12.76 8.09
CA TRP A 80 0.42 13.37 9.36
C TRP A 80 0.29 12.33 10.49
N LEU A 81 -0.32 11.16 10.25
CA LEU A 81 -0.41 10.12 11.27
C LEU A 81 0.95 9.56 11.69
N GLU A 82 1.95 9.55 10.81
CA GLU A 82 3.32 9.10 11.13
C GLU A 82 4.07 10.10 12.02
N VAL A 83 3.76 11.40 11.91
CA VAL A 83 4.48 12.48 12.62
C VAL A 83 3.64 13.21 13.67
N ALA A 84 2.37 12.83 13.85
CA ALA A 84 1.43 13.54 14.73
C ALA A 84 1.95 13.67 16.17
N ASP A 85 2.66 12.65 16.66
CA ASP A 85 3.25 12.63 18.00
C ASP A 85 4.34 13.71 18.19
N CYS A 86 4.93 14.22 17.10
CA CYS A 86 5.86 15.34 17.14
C CYS A 86 5.18 16.71 17.30
N PHE A 87 3.85 16.78 17.12
CA PHE A 87 3.06 18.01 17.18
C PHE A 87 1.86 17.85 18.12
N PRO A 88 2.08 17.71 19.44
CA PRO A 88 1.04 17.31 20.40
C PRO A 88 -0.17 18.26 20.46
N ASP A 89 0.03 19.54 20.15
CA ASP A 89 -1.02 20.56 20.17
C ASP A 89 -1.67 20.82 18.79
N TRP A 90 -1.17 20.18 17.73
CA TRP A 90 -1.64 20.46 16.37
C TRP A 90 -2.69 19.44 15.93
N LYS A 91 -3.69 19.93 15.20
CA LYS A 91 -4.57 19.07 14.41
C LYS A 91 -4.02 18.96 12.98
N PHE A 92 -4.49 17.96 12.24
CA PHE A 92 -4.14 17.81 10.82
C PHE A 92 -4.30 19.11 10.01
N GLY A 93 -5.35 19.88 10.27
CA GLY A 93 -5.60 21.14 9.59
C GLY A 93 -4.58 22.24 9.88
N ASP A 94 -3.93 22.21 11.05
CA ASP A 94 -2.85 23.13 11.43
C ASP A 94 -1.56 22.69 10.75
N TRP A 95 -1.27 21.39 10.80
CA TRP A 95 -0.10 20.80 10.14
C TRP A 95 -0.09 21.03 8.63
N VAL A 96 -1.23 20.86 7.94
CA VAL A 96 -1.33 21.07 6.48
C VAL A 96 -0.96 22.50 6.05
N LYS A 97 -1.08 23.49 6.95
CA LYS A 97 -0.71 24.89 6.67
C LYS A 97 0.78 25.18 6.90
N SER A 98 1.48 24.30 7.62
CA SER A 98 2.90 24.44 7.96
C SER A 98 3.83 24.17 6.77
N SER A 99 5.13 24.49 6.92
CA SER A 99 6.17 24.13 5.96
C SER A 99 6.40 22.62 5.88
N TYR A 100 6.26 21.90 6.99
CA TYR A 100 6.44 20.45 7.07
C TYR A 100 5.54 19.68 6.10
N ALA A 101 4.28 20.11 5.95
CA ALA A 101 3.34 19.50 5.01
C ALA A 101 3.64 19.82 3.53
N ARG A 102 4.45 20.83 3.23
CA ARG A 102 4.88 21.18 1.86
C ARG A 102 6.07 20.34 1.45
N GLU A 103 7.02 20.13 2.37
CA GLU A 103 8.17 19.26 2.18
C GLU A 103 7.73 17.80 1.94
N ALA A 104 6.68 17.36 2.64
CA ALA A 104 6.03 16.06 2.49
C ALA A 104 5.46 15.74 1.09
N ASP A 105 5.21 16.73 0.22
CA ASP A 105 4.70 16.49 -1.14
C ASP A 105 5.80 16.20 -2.18
N HIS A 106 7.06 16.46 -1.83
CA HIS A 106 8.21 16.37 -2.73
C HIS A 106 9.11 15.16 -2.45
N ALA A 107 8.78 14.35 -1.45
CA ALA A 107 9.40 13.07 -1.11
C ALA A 107 8.64 11.91 -1.75
#